data_AF-A0A3N0FP54-F1
#
_entry.id   AF-A0A3N0FP54-F1
#
_cell.length_a   1.000
_cell.length_b   1.000
_cell.length_c   1.000
_cell.angle_alpha   90.00
_cell.angle_beta   90.00
_cell.angle_gamma   90.00
#
_symmetry.space_group_name_H-M   'P 1'
#
loop_
_entity.id
_entity.type
_entity.pdbx_description
1 polymer ?
#
loop_
_entity_poly.entity_id
_entity_poly.type
_entity_poly.pdbx_seq_one_letter_code
_entity_poly.pdbx_strand_id
1 'polypeptide(L)'
;MSMKEFNSFKDYKPLDLFFFPSGWFSLKNNMYDIDPSVIDFVKGEKKGELEDLFFGEDVFIARSEMPLSGNRLFLAVLSIGCRLFSSEADDLPSYCFYDVELNVYFGSKDKKKSIFERRVAFSNRYDAARKASGFMIAFSNHLYPDIISGVVSVDDDVSFYFNDMVS
;
A
#
# COMPACT_ATOMS: atom_id res chain seq x y z
N MET A 1 35.67 15.37 10.15
CA MET A 1 34.83 14.16 10.06
C MET A 1 34.46 13.98 8.61
N SER A 2 34.84 12.86 7.98
CA SER A 2 34.36 12.56 6.63
C SER A 2 32.84 12.37 6.71
N MET A 3 32.09 13.08 5.88
CA MET A 3 30.67 12.76 5.66
C MET A 3 30.65 11.32 5.16
N LYS A 4 30.17 10.38 5.99
CA LYS A 4 29.78 9.08 5.47
C LYS A 4 28.76 9.35 4.37
N GLU A 5 29.01 8.86 3.16
CA GLU A 5 28.00 8.81 2.12
C GLU A 5 26.82 7.99 2.66
N PHE A 6 25.77 8.69 3.05
CA PHE A 6 24.53 8.08 3.54
C PHE A 6 23.92 7.30 2.38
N ASN A 7 23.70 6.00 2.61
CA ASN A 7 23.16 5.08 1.64
C ASN A 7 21.81 4.60 2.19
N SER A 8 20.75 5.27 1.72
CA SER A 8 19.38 5.10 2.17
C SER A 8 18.93 3.63 2.29
N PHE A 9 19.33 2.76 1.37
CA PHE A 9 18.94 1.35 1.38
C PHE A 9 19.77 0.46 2.30
N LYS A 10 20.94 0.93 2.75
CA LYS A 10 21.77 0.24 3.75
C LYS A 10 21.48 0.72 5.16
N ASP A 11 21.06 1.98 5.28
CA ASP A 11 20.85 2.65 6.57
C ASP A 11 19.47 2.30 7.16
N TYR A 12 18.48 1.98 6.32
CA TYR A 12 17.15 1.54 6.75
C TYR A 12 16.87 0.11 6.30
N LYS A 13 16.17 -0.64 7.15
CA LYS A 13 15.72 -2.00 6.82
C LYS A 13 14.35 -1.94 6.15
N PRO A 14 14.03 -2.86 5.22
CA PRO A 14 12.65 -3.07 4.80
C PRO A 14 11.74 -3.35 5.99
N LEU A 15 10.46 -3.03 5.87
CA LEU A 15 9.48 -3.26 6.92
C LEU A 15 9.11 -4.76 7.00
N ASP A 16 9.43 -5.42 8.10
CA ASP A 16 9.31 -6.88 8.27
C ASP A 16 7.87 -7.42 8.44
N LEU A 17 6.82 -6.60 8.25
CA LEU A 17 5.42 -6.95 8.54
C LEU A 17 4.51 -7.07 7.32
N PHE A 18 5.05 -7.04 6.10
CA PHE A 18 4.26 -7.28 4.90
C PHE A 18 3.97 -8.77 4.71
N PHE A 19 2.71 -9.18 4.92
CA PHE A 19 2.27 -10.47 4.45
C PHE A 19 1.81 -10.36 3.00
N PHE A 20 2.47 -11.08 2.10
CA PHE A 20 2.13 -11.14 0.67
C PHE A 20 1.53 -12.50 0.33
N PRO A 21 0.19 -12.59 0.15
CA PRO A 21 -0.43 -13.82 -0.33
C PRO A 21 0.05 -14.18 -1.73
N SER A 22 0.04 -15.47 -2.07
CA SER A 22 0.34 -15.93 -3.43
C SER A 22 -0.61 -15.29 -4.44
N GLY A 23 -0.08 -14.91 -5.61
CA GLY A 23 -0.86 -14.26 -6.67
C GLY A 23 -0.84 -12.73 -6.62
N TRP A 24 -0.17 -12.14 -5.63
CA TRP A 24 0.17 -10.71 -5.61
C TRP A 24 1.57 -10.47 -6.17
N PHE A 25 1.71 -9.40 -6.95
CA PHE A 25 2.96 -8.93 -7.53
C PHE A 25 3.23 -7.52 -7.05
N SER A 26 4.36 -7.32 -6.37
CA SER A 26 4.82 -5.98 -5.98
C SER A 26 5.44 -5.27 -7.18
N LEU A 27 4.94 -4.08 -7.48
CA LEU A 27 5.48 -3.17 -8.49
C LEU A 27 6.47 -2.18 -7.88
N LYS A 28 6.21 -1.76 -6.64
CA LYS A 28 7.07 -0.88 -5.85
C LYS A 28 6.93 -1.27 -4.38
N ASN A 29 8.05 -1.33 -3.66
CA ASN A 29 8.05 -1.54 -2.22
C ASN A 29 9.17 -0.74 -1.56
N ASN A 30 8.86 0.50 -1.21
CA ASN A 30 9.70 1.38 -0.42
C ASN A 30 9.16 1.51 1.02
N MET A 31 8.46 0.49 1.51
CA MET A 31 8.07 0.42 2.91
C MET A 31 9.26 -0.04 3.73
N TYR A 32 10.04 0.92 4.20
CA TYR A 32 11.20 0.72 5.05
C TYR A 32 10.90 1.14 6.48
N ASP A 33 11.62 0.62 7.45
CA ASP A 33 11.59 1.08 8.83
C ASP A 33 12.43 2.36 8.95
N ILE A 34 11.76 3.50 8.80
CA ILE A 34 12.36 4.83 8.84
C ILE A 34 11.42 5.82 9.54
N ASP A 35 11.94 6.58 10.49
CA ASP A 35 11.19 7.61 11.19
C ASP A 35 11.10 8.89 10.32
N PRO A 36 9.91 9.49 10.12
CA PRO A 36 9.78 10.73 9.33
C PRO A 36 10.65 11.89 9.82
N SER A 37 10.98 11.95 11.12
CA SER A 37 11.86 12.99 11.69
C SER A 37 13.26 12.98 11.10
N VAL A 38 13.68 11.90 10.42
CA VAL A 38 14.94 11.86 9.66
C VAL A 38 15.07 13.03 8.68
N ILE A 39 13.94 13.48 8.11
CA ILE A 39 13.88 14.57 7.13
C ILE A 39 14.40 15.88 7.73
N ASP A 40 14.26 16.09 9.03
CA ASP A 40 14.69 17.30 9.72
C ASP A 40 16.23 17.40 9.82
N PHE A 41 16.92 16.27 9.69
CA PHE A 41 18.38 16.17 9.80
C PHE A 41 19.10 16.13 8.44
N VAL A 42 18.35 16.08 7.33
CA VAL A 42 18.89 15.99 5.98
C VAL A 42 18.61 17.29 5.22
N LYS A 43 19.57 17.77 4.44
CA LYS A 43 19.48 19.04 3.69
C LYS A 43 19.78 18.84 2.21
N GLY A 44 19.27 19.77 1.39
CA GLY A 44 19.56 19.83 -0.05
C GLY A 44 18.90 18.69 -0.83
N GLU A 45 19.49 18.34 -1.98
CA GLU A 45 18.99 17.32 -2.92
C GLU A 45 18.63 15.99 -2.24
N LYS A 46 19.44 15.58 -1.26
CA LYS A 46 19.25 14.35 -0.51
C LYS A 46 17.95 14.31 0.30
N LYS A 47 17.45 15.47 0.74
CA LYS A 47 16.15 15.56 1.42
C LYS A 47 15.05 15.17 0.45
N GLY A 48 15.06 15.75 -0.76
CA GLY A 48 14.10 15.42 -1.83
C GLY A 48 14.16 13.94 -2.23
N GLU A 49 15.35 13.36 -2.34
CA GLU A 49 15.50 11.92 -2.63
C GLU A 49 14.84 11.03 -1.56
N LEU A 50 14.98 11.37 -0.27
CA LEU A 50 14.36 10.62 0.82
C LEU A 50 12.84 10.79 0.83
N GLU A 51 12.37 12.01 0.58
CA GLU A 51 10.95 12.31 0.44
C GLU A 51 10.33 11.47 -0.68
N ASP A 52 10.91 11.48 -1.88
CA ASP A 52 10.41 10.73 -3.03
C ASP A 52 10.47 9.21 -2.84
N LEU A 53 11.52 8.71 -2.20
CA LEU A 53 11.70 7.28 -2.00
C LEU A 53 10.79 6.74 -0.91
N PHE A 54 10.76 7.34 0.28
CA PHE A 54 10.16 6.75 1.48
C PHE A 54 8.93 7.47 2.01
N PHE A 55 8.64 8.66 1.51
CA PHE A 55 7.56 9.53 2.02
C PHE A 55 6.69 10.16 0.92
N GLY A 56 6.78 9.66 -0.32
CA GLY A 56 6.03 10.16 -1.47
C GLY A 56 4.64 9.55 -1.65
N GLU A 57 3.98 9.94 -2.74
CA GLU A 57 2.59 9.56 -3.03
C GLU A 57 2.37 8.06 -3.26
N ASP A 58 3.42 7.32 -3.67
CA ASP A 58 3.37 5.88 -3.91
C ASP A 58 4.59 5.21 -3.27
N VAL A 59 4.59 4.98 -1.97
CA VAL A 59 5.69 4.25 -1.30
C VAL A 59 5.56 2.74 -1.48
N PHE A 60 4.36 2.26 -1.82
CA PHE A 60 4.10 0.85 -2.10
C PHE A 60 3.03 0.71 -3.17
N ILE A 61 3.23 -0.24 -4.09
CA ILE A 61 2.21 -0.66 -5.05
C ILE A 61 2.31 -2.17 -5.24
N ALA A 62 1.19 -2.86 -5.13
CA ALA A 62 1.04 -4.25 -5.49
C ALA A 62 -0.26 -4.48 -6.27
N ARG A 63 -0.28 -5.52 -7.09
CA ARG A 63 -1.48 -5.94 -7.80
C ARG A 63 -1.63 -7.44 -7.83
N SER A 64 -2.86 -7.90 -7.96
CA SER A 64 -3.18 -9.30 -8.21
C SER A 64 -4.15 -9.43 -9.38
N GLU A 65 -3.83 -10.31 -10.33
CA GLU A 65 -4.69 -10.64 -11.46
C GLU A 65 -5.12 -12.11 -11.33
N MET A 66 -6.39 -12.32 -11.00
CA MET A 66 -6.99 -13.64 -10.80
C MET A 66 -7.93 -13.95 -11.96
N PRO A 67 -7.63 -14.96 -12.81
CA PRO A 67 -8.48 -15.28 -13.95
C PRO A 67 -9.81 -15.90 -13.49
N LEU A 68 -10.86 -15.62 -14.27
CA LEU A 68 -12.19 -16.22 -14.14
C LEU A 68 -12.55 -16.94 -15.45
N SER A 69 -13.61 -17.75 -15.42
CA SER A 69 -14.09 -18.44 -16.61
C SER A 69 -14.46 -17.47 -17.73
N GLY A 70 -14.01 -17.79 -18.95
CA GLY A 70 -14.28 -17.06 -20.18
C GLY A 70 -13.74 -15.63 -20.20
N ASN A 71 -12.46 -15.43 -20.56
CA ASN A 71 -11.76 -14.13 -20.74
C ASN A 71 -12.03 -13.01 -19.70
N ARG A 72 -12.59 -13.36 -18.54
CA ARG A 72 -12.88 -12.46 -17.44
C ARG A 72 -11.76 -12.59 -16.43
N LEU A 73 -11.50 -11.50 -15.72
CA LEU A 73 -10.51 -11.47 -14.66
C LEU A 73 -11.02 -10.60 -13.52
N PHE A 74 -10.46 -10.88 -12.35
CA PHE A 74 -10.56 -10.07 -11.16
C PHE A 74 -9.19 -9.44 -10.93
N LEU A 75 -9.13 -8.11 -10.85
CA LEU A 75 -7.90 -7.37 -10.63
C LEU A 75 -8.03 -6.59 -9.33
N ALA A 76 -7.09 -6.77 -8.42
CA ALA A 76 -6.91 -5.84 -7.31
C ALA A 76 -5.63 -5.03 -7.48
N VAL A 77 -5.70 -3.75 -7.18
CA VAL A 77 -4.56 -2.85 -7.06
C VAL A 77 -4.57 -2.27 -5.66
N LEU A 78 -3.46 -2.43 -4.95
CA LEU A 78 -3.24 -1.93 -3.62
C LEU A 78 -2.08 -0.95 -3.68
N SER A 79 -2.26 0.26 -3.15
CA SER A 79 -1.19 1.24 -2.98
C SER A 79 -1.14 1.77 -1.56
N ILE A 80 0.05 2.22 -1.17
CA ILE A 80 0.24 3.03 0.03
C ILE A 80 0.96 4.30 -0.38
N GLY A 81 0.32 5.43 -0.13
CA GLY A 81 0.91 6.75 -0.26
C GLY A 81 1.22 7.37 1.08
N CYS A 82 2.10 8.36 1.09
CA CYS A 82 2.48 9.10 2.27
C CYS A 82 2.23 10.60 2.09
N ARG A 83 1.65 11.22 3.11
CA ARG A 83 1.50 12.66 3.26
C ARG A 83 2.46 13.12 4.36
N LEU A 84 3.61 13.65 3.95
CA LEU A 84 4.62 14.20 4.85
C LEU A 84 4.22 15.62 5.27
N PHE A 85 4.30 15.87 6.57
CA PHE A 85 4.12 17.19 7.17
C PHE A 85 5.43 17.57 7.86
N SER A 86 6.20 18.45 7.22
CA SER A 86 7.35 19.11 7.83
C SER A 86 7.00 20.58 8.06
N SER A 87 6.82 20.98 9.32
CA SER A 87 6.63 22.40 9.65
C SER A 87 8.00 23.01 9.94
N GLU A 88 8.39 24.04 9.19
CA GLU A 88 9.50 24.91 9.62
C GLU A 88 9.07 25.85 10.77
N ALA A 89 7.78 25.87 11.11
CA ALA A 89 7.15 26.88 11.99
C ALA A 89 6.67 26.34 13.34
N ASP A 90 6.57 25.02 13.52
CA ASP A 90 6.16 24.39 14.77
C ASP A 90 7.33 23.54 15.28
N ASP A 91 7.65 23.62 16.58
CA ASP A 91 8.69 22.83 17.27
C ASP A 91 8.41 21.29 17.28
N LEU A 92 7.59 20.80 16.34
CA LEU A 92 7.22 19.41 16.19
C LEU A 92 8.10 18.75 15.13
N PRO A 93 8.60 17.53 15.38
CA PRO A 93 9.34 16.77 14.39
C PRO A 93 8.44 16.46 13.19
N SER A 94 9.06 16.33 12.01
CA SER A 94 8.35 15.88 10.80
C SER A 94 7.59 14.58 11.07
N TYR A 95 6.35 14.49 10.56
CA TYR A 95 5.48 13.34 10.73
C TYR A 95 4.70 13.02 9.45
N CYS A 96 4.14 11.81 9.38
CA CYS A 96 3.47 11.30 8.19
C CYS A 96 2.09 10.71 8.48
N PHE A 97 1.20 10.85 7.51
CA PHE A 97 0.03 9.99 7.38
C PHE A 97 0.21 9.08 6.15
N TYR A 98 -0.13 7.80 6.30
CA TYR A 98 -0.06 6.79 5.27
C TYR A 98 -1.46 6.44 4.81
N ASP A 99 -1.76 6.69 3.54
CA ASP A 99 -3.04 6.37 2.95
C ASP A 99 -2.94 5.01 2.25
N VAL A 100 -3.66 4.01 2.75
CA VAL A 100 -3.77 2.69 2.14
C VAL A 100 -5.00 2.68 1.25
N GLU A 101 -4.81 2.42 -0.04
CA GLU A 101 -5.87 2.38 -1.04
C GLU A 101 -5.97 0.99 -1.67
N LEU A 102 -7.19 0.46 -1.74
CA LEU A 102 -7.51 -0.77 -2.46
C LEU A 102 -8.56 -0.45 -3.53
N ASN A 103 -8.24 -0.80 -4.77
CA ASN A 103 -9.16 -0.80 -5.89
C ASN A 103 -9.36 -2.22 -6.40
N VAL A 104 -10.61 -2.64 -6.57
CA VAL A 104 -10.97 -3.94 -7.15
C VAL A 104 -11.74 -3.72 -8.42
N TYR A 105 -11.31 -4.41 -9.47
CA TYR A 105 -11.88 -4.35 -10.79
C TYR A 105 -12.32 -5.72 -11.27
N PHE A 106 -13.38 -5.75 -12.05
CA PHE A 106 -13.87 -6.93 -12.74
C PHE A 106 -14.14 -6.63 -14.21
N GLY A 107 -13.85 -7.58 -15.08
CA GLY A 107 -14.20 -7.50 -16.49
C GLY A 107 -13.25 -8.30 -17.37
N SER A 108 -13.22 -7.98 -18.67
CA SER A 108 -12.23 -8.57 -19.56
C SER A 108 -10.90 -7.83 -19.45
N LYS A 109 -9.83 -8.43 -20.00
CA LYS A 109 -8.50 -7.82 -20.01
C LYS A 109 -8.50 -6.37 -20.53
N ASP A 110 -9.31 -6.12 -21.57
CA ASP A 110 -9.38 -4.83 -22.29
C ASP A 110 -10.50 -3.92 -21.79
N LYS A 111 -11.45 -4.42 -20.99
CA LYS A 111 -12.57 -3.66 -20.43
C LYS A 111 -12.82 -4.08 -18.99
N LYS A 112 -12.27 -3.31 -18.06
CA LYS A 112 -12.41 -3.52 -16.61
C LYS A 112 -13.30 -2.42 -16.03
N LYS A 113 -14.19 -2.78 -15.11
CA LYS A 113 -15.02 -1.88 -14.32
C LYS A 113 -14.55 -1.92 -12.88
N SER A 114 -14.42 -0.76 -12.22
CA SER A 114 -14.23 -0.72 -10.77
C SER A 114 -15.51 -1.16 -10.07
N ILE A 115 -15.39 -2.13 -9.17
CA ILE A 115 -16.51 -2.65 -8.37
C ILE A 115 -16.37 -2.31 -6.89
N PHE A 116 -15.17 -1.94 -6.45
CA PHE A 116 -14.90 -1.54 -5.08
C PHE A 116 -13.68 -0.64 -5.03
N GLU A 117 -13.77 0.39 -4.19
CA GLU A 117 -12.68 1.29 -3.87
C GLU A 117 -12.74 1.58 -2.37
N ARG A 118 -11.58 1.57 -1.71
CA ARG A 118 -11.45 1.99 -0.33
C ARG A 118 -10.12 2.62 -0.05
N ARG A 119 -10.16 3.76 0.64
CA ARG A 119 -8.99 4.46 1.17
C ARG A 119 -9.10 4.60 2.68
N VAL A 120 -8.03 4.30 3.41
CA VAL A 120 -7.95 4.46 4.87
C VAL A 120 -6.58 5.06 5.24
N ALA A 121 -6.58 6.06 6.13
CA ALA A 121 -5.36 6.73 6.57
C ALA A 121 -4.87 6.21 7.93
N PHE A 122 -3.56 6.10 8.09
CA PHE A 122 -2.89 5.70 9.33
C PHE A 122 -1.79 6.70 9.68
N SER A 123 -1.52 6.92 10.96
CA SER A 123 -0.42 7.80 11.41
C SER A 123 0.94 7.11 11.42
N ASN A 124 1.01 5.82 11.12
CA ASN A 124 2.27 5.07 11.07
C ASN A 124 2.27 4.01 9.97
N ARG A 125 3.48 3.69 9.49
CA ARG A 125 3.71 2.75 8.38
C ARG A 125 3.40 1.29 8.73
N TYR A 126 3.50 0.90 10.00
CA TYR A 126 3.27 -0.48 10.43
C TYR A 126 1.79 -0.84 10.34
N ASP A 127 0.91 0.03 10.82
CA ASP A 127 -0.53 -0.16 10.72
C ASP A 127 -1.00 -0.09 9.27
N ALA A 128 -0.42 0.80 8.47
CA ALA A 128 -0.66 0.84 7.03
C ALA A 128 -0.28 -0.49 6.34
N ALA A 129 0.89 -1.05 6.67
CA ALA A 129 1.34 -2.33 6.14
C ALA A 129 0.47 -3.51 6.60
N ARG A 130 0.01 -3.51 7.86
CA ARG A 130 -0.95 -4.50 8.36
C ARG A 130 -2.28 -4.41 7.64
N LYS A 131 -2.80 -3.19 7.42
CA LYS A 131 -4.05 -3.00 6.69
C LYS A 131 -3.95 -3.43 5.24
N ALA A 132 -2.86 -3.07 4.57
CA ALA A 132 -2.53 -3.54 3.23
C ALA A 132 -2.51 -5.07 3.15
N SER A 133 -1.82 -5.72 4.09
CA SER A 133 -1.80 -7.18 4.21
C SER A 133 -3.20 -7.77 4.39
N GLY A 134 -4.01 -7.19 5.28
CA GLY A 134 -5.41 -7.58 5.49
C GLY A 134 -6.27 -7.46 4.23
N PHE A 135 -6.10 -6.39 3.45
CA PHE A 135 -6.77 -6.23 2.15
C PHE A 135 -6.33 -7.28 1.13
N MET A 136 -5.04 -7.59 1.05
CA MET A 136 -4.54 -8.63 0.15
C MET A 136 -5.10 -10.01 0.53
N ILE A 137 -5.18 -10.33 1.82
CA ILE A 137 -5.79 -11.57 2.34
C ILE A 137 -7.29 -11.61 2.03
N ALA A 138 -8.03 -10.53 2.33
CA ALA A 138 -9.47 -10.42 2.06
C ALA A 138 -9.78 -10.72 0.59
N PHE A 139 -9.01 -10.11 -0.31
CA PHE A 139 -9.16 -10.33 -1.74
C PHE A 139 -8.86 -11.79 -2.14
N SER A 140 -7.69 -12.31 -1.76
CA SER A 140 -7.20 -13.60 -2.26
C SER A 140 -7.87 -14.81 -1.60
N ASN A 141 -8.21 -14.72 -0.32
CA ASN A 141 -8.63 -15.88 0.48
C ASN A 141 -10.13 -15.90 0.80
N HIS A 142 -10.83 -14.79 0.55
CA HIS A 142 -12.26 -14.69 0.84
C HIS A 142 -13.04 -14.27 -0.41
N LEU A 143 -12.85 -13.03 -0.87
CA LEU A 143 -13.64 -12.50 -1.99
C LEU A 143 -13.47 -13.32 -3.28
N TYR A 144 -12.24 -13.55 -3.74
CA TYR A 144 -12.02 -14.31 -4.98
C TYR A 144 -12.57 -15.76 -4.88
N PRO A 145 -12.28 -16.54 -3.82
CA PRO A 145 -12.90 -17.85 -3.59
C PRO A 145 -14.44 -17.85 -3.59
N ASP A 146 -15.07 -16.85 -2.99
CA ASP A 146 -16.54 -16.77 -2.91
C ASP A 146 -17.17 -16.40 -4.26
N ILE A 147 -16.47 -15.60 -5.08
CA ILE A 147 -16.86 -15.34 -6.47
C ILE A 147 -16.76 -16.62 -7.32
N ILE A 148 -15.66 -17.37 -7.25
CA ILE A 148 -15.50 -18.59 -8.08
C ILE A 148 -16.46 -19.71 -7.69
N SER A 149 -16.85 -19.77 -6.42
CA SER A 149 -17.81 -20.76 -5.90
C SER A 149 -19.27 -20.35 -6.10
N GLY A 150 -19.53 -19.11 -6.52
CA GLY A 150 -20.86 -18.57 -6.75
C GLY A 150 -21.62 -18.22 -5.46
N VAL A 151 -20.92 -18.11 -4.32
CA VAL A 151 -21.48 -17.63 -3.05
C VAL A 151 -21.82 -16.14 -3.15
N VAL A 152 -21.00 -15.39 -3.88
CA VAL A 152 -21.18 -13.95 -4.13
C VAL A 152 -21.10 -13.66 -5.63
N SER A 153 -21.90 -12.68 -6.09
CA SER A 153 -21.83 -12.10 -7.42
C SER A 153 -20.97 -10.84 -7.42
N VAL A 154 -20.37 -10.53 -8.57
CA VAL A 154 -19.59 -9.29 -8.78
C VAL A 154 -20.42 -8.01 -8.74
N ASP A 155 -21.74 -8.14 -8.82
CA ASP A 155 -22.70 -7.03 -8.70
C ASP A 155 -23.18 -6.82 -7.25
N ASP A 156 -22.82 -7.72 -6.33
CA ASP A 156 -23.17 -7.60 -4.92
C ASP A 156 -22.26 -6.55 -4.22
N ASP A 157 -22.71 -6.05 -3.07
CA ASP A 157 -21.87 -5.21 -2.21
C ASP A 157 -20.76 -6.07 -1.59
N VAL A 158 -19.52 -5.90 -2.07
CA VAL A 158 -18.35 -6.63 -1.59
C VAL A 158 -17.63 -5.93 -0.43
N SER A 159 -18.16 -4.81 0.08
CA SER A 159 -17.48 -4.01 1.12
C SER A 159 -17.28 -4.75 2.44
N PHE A 160 -18.15 -5.71 2.75
CA PHE A 160 -18.08 -6.50 3.99
C PHE A 160 -16.78 -7.30 4.13
N TYR A 161 -16.18 -7.78 3.02
CA TYR A 161 -14.89 -8.48 3.06
C TYR A 161 -13.75 -7.59 3.57
N PHE A 162 -13.89 -6.27 3.44
CA PHE A 162 -12.83 -5.31 3.71
C PHE A 162 -13.07 -4.50 4.99
N ASN A 163 -14.29 -4.53 5.53
CA ASN A 163 -14.72 -3.78 6.72
C ASN A 163 -14.13 -4.34 8.03
N ASP A 164 -14.10 -5.66 8.20
CA ASP A 164 -13.80 -6.30 9.50
C ASP A 164 -12.32 -6.68 9.70
N MET A 165 -11.46 -6.44 8.70
CA MET A 165 -10.02 -6.74 8.78
C MET A 165 -9.25 -5.69 9.62
N VAL A 166 -9.81 -5.22 10.73
CA VAL A 166 -9.16 -4.34 11.71
C VAL A 166 -9.34 -4.94 13.09
N SER A 167 -8.38 -5.74 13.51
CA SER A 167 -8.13 -6.08 14.91
C SER A 167 -6.63 -6.22 15.13
#